data_AF-A0A1G5EWH3-F1
#
_entry.id   AF-A0A1G5EWH3-F1
#
_cell.length_a   1.000
_cell.length_b   1.000
_cell.length_c   1.000
_cell.angle_alpha   90.00
_cell.angle_beta   90.00
_cell.angle_gamma   90.00
#
_symmetry.space_group_name_H-M   'P 1'
#
loop_
_entity.id
_entity.type
_entity.pdbx_description
1 polymer ?
#
loop_
_entity_poly.entity_id
_entity_poly.type
_entity_poly.pdbx_seq_one_letter_code
_entity_poly.pdbx_strand_id
1 'polypeptide(L)'
;MKLMSKICGIGAVIAPAIITLIMFMTEPEFEEALFGGVIVGCLIGSIFGGIALICNKKHNKWITAVSVLPMIPTALFAILAIPYWIFG
;
A
#
# COMPACT_ATOMS: atom_id res chain seq x y z
N MET A 1 -13.39 -2.43 -17.79
CA MET A 1 -12.64 -3.19 -16.75
C MET A 1 -11.12 -3.19 -16.92
N LYS A 2 -10.54 -3.36 -18.12
CA LYS A 2 -9.06 -3.30 -18.29
C LYS A 2 -8.42 -1.98 -17.84
N LEU A 3 -9.08 -0.85 -18.14
CA LEU A 3 -8.59 0.48 -17.74
C LEU A 3 -8.53 0.63 -16.21
N MET A 4 -9.59 0.21 -15.51
CA MET A 4 -9.63 0.21 -14.04
C MET A 4 -8.48 -0.61 -13.42
N SER A 5 -8.20 -1.82 -13.92
CA SER A 5 -7.08 -2.62 -13.38
C SER A 5 -5.72 -1.93 -13.51
N LYS A 6 -5.52 -1.13 -14.57
CA LYS A 6 -4.28 -0.38 -14.78
C LYS A 6 -4.21 0.84 -13.86
N ILE A 7 -5.30 1.61 -13.77
CA ILE A 7 -5.36 2.80 -12.91
C ILE A 7 -5.14 2.41 -11.45
N CYS A 8 -5.84 1.38 -10.97
CA CYS A 8 -5.68 0.89 -9.60
C CYS A 8 -4.28 0.27 -9.39
N GLY A 9 -3.72 -0.45 -10.37
CA GLY A 9 -2.36 -1.00 -10.25
C GLY A 9 -1.28 0.09 -10.16
N ILE A 10 -1.44 1.19 -10.89
CA ILE A 10 -0.56 2.37 -10.79
C ILE A 10 -0.77 3.08 -9.45
N GLY A 11 -2.03 3.31 -9.07
CA GLY A 11 -2.38 3.91 -7.78
C GLY A 11 -1.85 3.15 -6.58
N ALA A 12 -1.78 1.81 -6.68
CA ALA A 12 -1.22 0.93 -5.66
C ALA A 12 0.25 1.26 -5.32
N VAL A 13 1.03 1.67 -6.33
CA VAL A 13 2.46 1.98 -6.17
C VAL A 13 2.69 3.46 -5.84
N ILE A 14 1.83 4.34 -6.36
CA ILE A 14 1.97 5.79 -6.15
C ILE A 14 1.49 6.21 -4.75
N ALA A 15 0.46 5.54 -4.19
CA ALA A 15 -0.10 5.90 -2.90
C ALA A 15 0.94 5.94 -1.76
N PRO A 16 1.83 4.92 -1.59
CA PRO A 16 2.93 4.99 -0.63
C PRO A 16 3.78 6.26 -0.72
N ALA A 17 4.20 6.64 -1.94
CA ALA A 17 5.05 7.80 -2.14
C ALA A 17 4.33 9.12 -1.80
N ILE A 18 3.08 9.28 -2.27
CA ILE A 18 2.31 10.51 -2.02
C ILE A 18 2.02 10.67 -0.54
N ILE A 19 1.56 9.60 0.13
CA ILE A 19 1.20 9.67 1.55
C ILE A 19 2.45 9.91 2.41
N THR A 20 3.59 9.32 2.06
CA THR A 20 4.86 9.59 2.76
C THR A 20 5.30 11.05 2.59
N LEU A 21 5.17 11.62 1.38
CA LEU A 21 5.46 13.03 1.16
C LEU A 21 4.53 13.95 1.97
N ILE A 22 3.25 13.62 2.08
CA ILE A 22 2.30 14.37 2.92
C ILE A 22 2.72 14.28 4.40
N MET A 23 3.07 13.10 4.88
CA MET A 23 3.51 12.90 6.27
C MET A 23 4.78 13.68 6.59
N PHE A 24 5.74 13.78 5.67
CA PHE A 24 6.93 14.64 5.85
C PHE A 24 6.61 16.13 5.98
N MET A 25 5.44 16.58 5.51
CA MET A 25 5.01 17.96 5.66
C MET A 25 4.27 18.22 6.97
N THR A 26 3.72 17.17 7.60
CA THR A 26 2.86 17.30 8.79
C THR A 26 3.54 16.85 10.07
N GLU A 27 4.43 15.86 9.99
CA GLU A 27 5.13 15.30 11.14
C GLU A 27 6.51 15.93 11.29
N PRO A 28 6.87 16.46 12.49
CA PRO A 28 8.15 17.11 12.72
C PRO A 28 9.32 16.11 12.80
N GLU A 29 9.03 14.86 13.18
CA GLU A 29 10.03 13.81 13.30
C GLU A 29 10.13 13.00 12.01
N PHE A 30 11.32 13.04 11.38
CA PHE A 30 11.54 12.39 10.09
C PHE A 30 11.28 10.88 10.13
N GLU A 31 11.65 10.21 11.21
CA GLU A 31 11.46 8.76 11.34
C GLU A 31 9.97 8.40 11.45
N GLU A 32 9.22 9.08 12.31
CA GLU A 32 7.78 8.87 12.46
C GLU A 32 7.02 9.18 11.16
N ALA A 33 7.39 10.27 10.48
CA ALA A 33 6.85 10.65 9.18
C ALA A 33 7.09 9.57 8.11
N LEU A 34 8.31 9.04 8.05
CA LEU A 34 8.70 8.01 7.09
C LEU A 34 7.95 6.70 7.37
N PHE A 35 7.98 6.22 8.62
CA PHE A 35 7.33 4.97 9.00
C PHE A 35 5.81 5.06 8.87
N GLY A 36 5.20 6.11 9.44
CA GLY A 36 3.76 6.36 9.36
C GLY A 36 3.28 6.51 7.92
N GLY A 37 4.00 7.31 7.13
CA GLY A 37 3.70 7.52 5.71
C GLY A 37 3.80 6.26 4.86
N VAL A 38 4.85 5.47 5.05
CA VAL A 38 5.03 4.22 4.31
C VAL A 38 3.95 3.21 4.69
N ILE A 39 3.61 3.07 5.99
CA ILE A 39 2.60 2.11 6.45
C ILE A 39 1.20 2.51 5.95
N VAL A 40 0.79 3.75 6.19
CA VAL A 40 -0.55 4.24 5.78
C VAL A 40 -0.67 4.25 4.26
N GLY A 41 0.37 4.67 3.55
CA GLY A 41 0.40 4.67 2.10
C GLY A 41 0.38 3.26 1.50
N CYS A 42 1.05 2.29 2.12
CA CYS A 42 0.98 0.88 1.72
C CYS A 42 -0.38 0.24 2.02
N LEU A 43 -1.06 0.64 3.10
CA LEU A 43 -2.45 0.22 3.38
C LEU A 43 -3.39 0.66 2.27
N ILE A 44 -3.35 1.95 1.90
CA ILE A 44 -4.15 2.50 0.80
C ILE A 44 -3.76 1.84 -0.53
N GLY A 45 -2.45 1.66 -0.76
CA GLY A 45 -1.93 0.98 -1.94
C GLY A 45 -2.42 -0.46 -2.06
N SER A 46 -2.55 -1.18 -0.94
CA SER A 46 -3.07 -2.54 -0.88
C SER A 46 -4.54 -2.64 -1.26
N ILE A 47 -5.36 -1.65 -0.89
CA ILE A 47 -6.78 -1.58 -1.31
C ILE A 47 -6.85 -1.43 -2.83
N PHE A 48 -6.07 -0.51 -3.40
CA PHE A 48 -6.00 -0.33 -4.85
C PHE A 48 -5.44 -1.58 -5.56
N GLY A 49 -4.42 -2.22 -4.98
CA GLY A 49 -3.87 -3.48 -5.49
C GLY A 49 -4.91 -4.60 -5.50
N GLY A 50 -5.70 -4.74 -4.44
CA GLY A 50 -6.80 -5.71 -4.38
C GLY A 50 -7.84 -5.48 -5.49
N ILE A 51 -8.29 -4.24 -5.66
CA ILE A 51 -9.23 -3.87 -6.74
C ILE A 51 -8.62 -4.15 -8.12
N ALA A 52 -7.34 -3.83 -8.32
CA ALA A 52 -6.62 -4.06 -9.57
C ALA A 52 -6.54 -5.56 -9.91
N LEU A 53 -6.25 -6.40 -8.92
CA LEU A 53 -6.20 -7.86 -9.04
C LEU A 53 -7.56 -8.45 -9.41
N ILE A 54 -8.63 -8.06 -8.71
CA ILE A 54 -10.01 -8.51 -8.99
C ILE A 54 -10.42 -8.13 -10.42
N CYS A 55 -9.99 -6.97 -10.90
CA CYS A 55 -10.29 -6.51 -12.26
C CYS A 55 -9.36 -7.09 -13.34
N ASN A 56 -8.25 -7.75 -12.97
CA ASN A 56 -7.22 -8.27 -13.89
C ASN A 56 -7.61 -9.64 -14.49
N LYS A 57 -8.70 -9.70 -15.25
CA LYS A 57 -9.21 -10.94 -15.89
C LYS A 57 -8.22 -11.67 -16.82
N LYS A 58 -7.16 -11.00 -17.28
CA LYS A 58 -6.14 -11.58 -18.17
C LYS A 58 -4.91 -12.12 -17.43
N HIS A 59 -4.90 -12.08 -16.09
CA HIS A 59 -3.74 -12.47 -15.27
C HIS A 59 -2.44 -11.82 -15.77
N ASN A 60 -2.49 -10.54 -16.13
CA ASN A 60 -1.29 -9.83 -16.54
C ASN A 60 -0.31 -9.78 -15.35
N LYS A 61 0.85 -10.44 -15.51
CA LYS A 61 1.89 -10.56 -14.49
C LYS A 61 2.34 -9.20 -13.95
N TRP A 62 2.43 -8.18 -14.81
CA TRP A 62 2.82 -6.84 -14.41
C TRP A 62 1.84 -6.20 -13.43
N ILE A 63 0.54 -6.27 -13.74
CA ILE A 63 -0.52 -5.72 -12.88
C ILE A 63 -0.52 -6.47 -11.54
N THR A 64 -0.32 -7.79 -11.57
CA THR A 64 -0.21 -8.59 -10.35
C THR A 64 0.97 -8.16 -9.49
N ALA A 65 2.16 -8.00 -10.07
CA ALA A 65 3.36 -7.61 -9.33
C ALA A 65 3.20 -6.24 -8.65
N VAL A 66 2.76 -5.21 -9.38
CA VAL A 66 2.58 -3.85 -8.83
C VAL A 66 1.46 -3.79 -7.79
N SER A 67 0.46 -4.65 -7.89
CA SER A 67 -0.65 -4.71 -6.93
C SER A 67 -0.28 -5.41 -5.62
N VAL A 68 0.64 -6.37 -5.67
CA VAL A 68 1.09 -7.14 -4.49
C VAL A 68 2.17 -6.39 -3.73
N LEU A 69 2.98 -5.55 -4.39
CA LEU A 69 4.07 -4.80 -3.77
C LEU A 69 3.67 -4.07 -2.47
N PRO A 70 2.59 -3.24 -2.42
CA PRO A 70 2.19 -2.56 -1.18
C PRO A 70 1.56 -3.50 -0.14
N MET A 71 1.15 -4.71 -0.53
CA MET A 71 0.56 -5.70 0.39
C MET A 71 1.59 -6.32 1.33
N ILE A 72 2.85 -6.42 0.89
CA ILE A 72 3.94 -7.02 1.69
C ILE A 72 4.19 -6.23 2.99
N PRO A 73 4.52 -4.93 2.95
CA PRO A 73 4.72 -4.15 4.18
C PRO A 73 3.44 -4.05 5.01
N THR A 74 2.26 -4.02 4.38
CA THR A 74 0.98 -4.05 5.09
C THR A 74 0.78 -5.35 5.88
N ALA A 75 1.07 -6.50 5.27
CA ALA A 75 0.97 -7.79 5.92
C ALA A 75 1.99 -7.94 7.05
N LEU A 76 3.23 -7.50 6.83
CA LEU A 76 4.26 -7.48 7.87
C LEU A 76 3.84 -6.61 9.05
N PHE A 77 3.30 -5.42 8.79
CA PHE A 77 2.77 -4.55 9.83
C PHE A 77 1.63 -5.22 10.59
N ALA A 78 0.66 -5.82 9.90
CA ALA A 78 -0.43 -6.53 10.55
C ALA A 78 0.07 -7.70 11.43
N ILE A 79 1.04 -8.48 10.95
CA ILE A 79 1.62 -9.61 11.70
C ILE A 79 2.33 -9.14 12.98
N LEU A 80 2.96 -7.96 12.97
CA LEU A 80 3.68 -7.43 14.13
C LEU A 80 2.77 -6.64 15.08
N ALA A 81 1.87 -5.82 14.54
CA ALA A 81 1.01 -4.94 15.31
C ALA A 81 -0.14 -5.68 16.00
N ILE A 82 -0.75 -6.68 15.35
CA ILE A 82 -1.89 -7.42 15.91
C ILE A 82 -1.51 -8.14 17.23
N PRO A 83 -0.40 -8.91 17.30
CA PRO A 83 0.02 -9.52 18.56
C PRO A 83 0.39 -8.48 19.62
N TYR A 84 1.03 -7.37 19.24
CA TYR A 84 1.35 -6.30 20.18
C TYR A 84 0.08 -5.69 20.80
N TRP A 85 -1.01 -5.56 20.05
CA TRP A 85 -2.28 -5.01 20.56
C TRP A 85 -3.10 -6.03 21.36
N ILE A 86 -2.94 -7.32 21.09
CA ILE A 86 -3.67 -8.40 21.78
C ILE A 86 -2.99 -8.79 23.08
N PHE A 87 -1.66 -8.78 23.12
CA PHE A 87 -0.87 -9.31 24.24
C PHE A 87 0.00 -8.27 24.96
N GLY A 88 0.08 -7.04 24.46
CA GLY A 88 0.83 -5.93 25.05
C GLY A 88 0.02 -5.07 26.01
#